data_AF-A0A0D5YUA1-F1
#
_entry.id   AF-A0A0D5YUA1-F1
#
_cell.length_a   1.000
_cell.length_b   1.000
_cell.length_c   1.000
_cell.angle_alpha   90.00
_cell.angle_beta   90.00
_cell.angle_gamma   90.00
#
_symmetry.space_group_name_H-M   'P 1'
#
loop_
_entity.id
_entity.type
_entity.pdbx_description
1 polymer ?
#
loop_
_entity_poly.entity_id
_entity_poly.type
_entity_poly.pdbx_seq_one_letter_code
_entity_poly.pdbx_strand_id
1 'polypeptide(L)'
;MVISSIGPWALGGIMNTLGAESVWYRMAIYFYLHFQYNGWMILALTALAFLMLERHKINLSKAQFKKFFLCLNMGIVLSFFLSTLWVEPPLFFYFLGGMGAILQLFAFGYLILLASPQISTKGLSTLQRKLLKWSVVLLITKILLQLLTSLPYFAKVAASYLDLTIGYLHLTFLGVVSIGLFLFLDYFGLLKLPRNVIGLYLTGFVGTETLIFYKGVAAWQSWPFFDGYYEALAIGSLLIVISLLAKLALNLKK
;
A
#
# COMPACT_ATOMS: atom_id res chain seq x y z
N MET A 1 -0.13 15.27 3.03
CA MET A 1 0.41 15.92 1.83
C MET A 1 1.47 16.98 2.14
N VAL A 2 1.29 17.85 3.15
CA VAL A 2 2.29 18.91 3.44
C VAL A 2 3.67 18.33 3.74
N ILE A 3 3.76 17.36 4.66
CA ILE A 3 5.04 16.72 5.01
C ILE A 3 5.69 16.07 3.78
N SER A 4 4.97 15.27 3.00
CA SER A 4 5.52 14.62 1.80
C SER A 4 6.05 15.64 0.78
N SER A 5 5.40 16.79 0.63
CA SER A 5 5.79 17.83 -0.33
C SER A 5 7.18 18.44 -0.10
N ILE A 6 7.75 18.29 1.11
CA ILE A 6 9.12 18.73 1.39
C ILE A 6 10.13 18.06 0.45
N GLY A 7 9.89 16.79 0.06
CA GLY A 7 10.76 16.06 -0.87
C GLY A 7 10.90 16.75 -2.24
N PRO A 8 9.81 16.98 -3.00
CA PRO A 8 9.88 17.67 -4.28
C PRO A 8 10.37 19.11 -4.19
N TRP A 9 10.05 19.83 -3.11
CA TRP A 9 10.61 21.17 -2.88
C TRP A 9 12.13 21.13 -2.68
N ALA A 10 12.64 20.13 -1.93
CA ALA A 10 14.07 19.92 -1.75
C ALA A 10 14.78 19.52 -3.05
N LEU A 11 14.12 18.76 -3.94
CA LEU A 11 14.70 18.35 -5.22
C LEU A 11 15.18 19.52 -6.06
N GLY A 12 14.44 20.63 -6.12
CA GLY A 12 14.86 21.83 -6.85
C GLY A 12 16.19 22.41 -6.34
N GLY A 13 16.39 22.44 -5.03
CA GLY A 13 17.65 22.87 -4.43
C GLY A 13 18.78 21.86 -4.64
N ILE A 14 18.50 20.57 -4.46
CA ILE A 14 19.47 19.48 -4.62
C ILE A 14 19.97 19.40 -6.05
N MET A 15 19.09 19.53 -7.05
CA MET A 15 19.50 19.48 -8.46
C MET A 15 20.47 20.60 -8.84
N ASN A 16 20.29 21.79 -8.26
CA ASN A 16 21.14 22.95 -8.56
C ASN A 16 22.47 22.96 -7.79
N THR A 17 22.56 22.25 -6.67
CA THR A 17 23.75 22.29 -5.78
C THR A 17 24.55 20.98 -5.75
N LEU A 18 23.87 19.83 -5.75
CA LEU A 18 24.45 18.50 -5.58
C LEU A 18 24.30 17.60 -6.82
N GLY A 19 23.39 17.95 -7.74
CA GLY A 19 23.15 17.21 -8.97
C GLY A 19 22.20 16.01 -8.82
N ALA A 20 21.74 15.49 -9.97
CA ALA A 20 20.75 14.42 -10.05
C ALA A 20 21.29 13.03 -9.66
N GLU A 21 22.60 12.83 -9.71
CA GLU A 21 23.23 11.55 -9.32
C GLU A 21 23.51 11.47 -7.81
N SER A 22 23.29 12.55 -7.06
CA SER A 22 23.56 12.57 -5.62
C SER A 22 22.63 11.62 -4.85
N VAL A 23 23.15 11.06 -3.75
CA VAL A 23 22.35 10.27 -2.81
C VAL A 23 21.15 11.07 -2.29
N TRP A 24 21.34 12.37 -2.07
CA TRP A 24 20.31 13.30 -1.60
C TRP A 24 19.14 13.43 -2.58
N TYR A 25 19.40 13.39 -3.89
CA TYR A 25 18.34 13.40 -4.90
C TYR A 25 17.41 12.20 -4.73
N ARG A 26 17.98 11.00 -4.62
CA ARG A 26 17.19 9.77 -4.38
C ARG A 26 16.51 9.80 -3.01
N MET A 27 17.18 10.25 -1.95
CA MET A 27 16.58 10.36 -0.62
C MET A 27 15.36 11.29 -0.59
N ALA A 28 15.39 12.41 -1.31
CA ALA A 28 14.25 13.31 -1.42
C ALA A 28 13.04 12.64 -2.11
N ILE A 29 13.29 11.84 -3.16
CA ILE A 29 12.24 11.03 -3.82
C ILE A 29 11.69 9.98 -2.85
N TYR A 30 12.54 9.24 -2.16
CA TYR A 30 12.12 8.22 -1.19
C TYR A 30 11.32 8.83 -0.03
N PHE A 31 11.74 10.00 0.47
CA PHE A 31 11.02 10.75 1.48
C PHE A 31 9.62 11.16 1.00
N TYR A 32 9.54 11.74 -0.21
CA TYR A 32 8.26 12.08 -0.83
C TYR A 32 7.34 10.87 -0.90
N LEU A 33 7.82 9.80 -1.52
CA LEU A 33 7.04 8.59 -1.76
C LEU A 33 6.57 7.99 -0.42
N HIS A 34 7.48 7.83 0.55
CA HIS A 34 7.15 7.27 1.86
C HIS A 34 6.01 8.02 2.54
N PHE A 35 6.15 9.33 2.75
CA PHE A 35 5.11 10.11 3.44
C PHE A 35 3.85 10.30 2.59
N GLN A 36 3.93 10.12 1.27
CA GLN A 36 2.78 10.17 0.37
C GLN A 36 1.94 8.89 0.48
N TYR A 37 2.53 7.72 0.22
CA TYR A 37 1.76 6.48 0.19
C TYR A 37 1.62 5.82 1.56
N ASN A 38 2.63 5.81 2.45
CA ASN A 38 2.50 5.28 3.82
C ASN A 38 1.83 6.26 4.78
N GLY A 39 2.04 7.55 4.55
CA GLY A 39 1.42 8.61 5.33
C GLY A 39 0.05 8.98 4.79
N TRP A 40 0.03 9.94 3.87
CA TRP A 40 -1.21 10.59 3.40
C TRP A 40 -2.29 9.60 2.93
N MET A 41 -1.96 8.67 2.03
CA MET A 41 -2.96 7.77 1.45
C MET A 41 -3.53 6.78 2.47
N ILE A 42 -2.68 6.12 3.26
CA ILE A 42 -3.15 5.19 4.31
C ILE A 42 -3.93 5.92 5.40
N LEU A 43 -3.50 7.11 5.83
CA LEU A 43 -4.24 7.92 6.80
C LEU A 43 -5.61 8.34 6.25
N ALA A 44 -5.71 8.71 4.96
CA ALA A 44 -6.98 9.06 4.33
C ALA A 44 -7.94 7.86 4.28
N LEU A 45 -7.47 6.69 3.84
CA LEU A 45 -8.28 5.46 3.85
C LEU A 45 -8.70 5.06 5.27
N THR A 46 -7.81 5.25 6.24
CA THR A 46 -8.10 4.99 7.66
C THR A 46 -9.18 5.94 8.17
N ALA A 47 -9.14 7.22 7.81
CA ALA A 47 -10.18 8.19 8.18
C ALA A 47 -11.54 7.82 7.56
N LEU A 48 -11.57 7.39 6.29
CA LEU A 48 -12.78 6.87 5.65
C LEU A 48 -13.29 5.60 6.34
N ALA A 49 -12.39 4.72 6.79
CA ALA A 49 -12.74 3.55 7.58
C ALA A 49 -13.40 3.95 8.90
N PHE A 50 -12.84 4.91 9.64
CA PHE A 50 -13.48 5.42 10.87
C PHE A 50 -14.86 6.02 10.61
N LEU A 51 -15.03 6.81 9.54
CA LEU A 51 -16.33 7.35 9.16
C LEU A 51 -17.35 6.23 8.86
N MET A 52 -16.93 5.17 8.18
CA MET A 52 -17.76 3.98 7.94
C MET A 52 -18.14 3.29 9.26
N LEU A 53 -17.18 3.10 10.18
CA LEU A 53 -17.42 2.50 11.51
C LEU A 53 -18.44 3.31 12.33
N GLU A 54 -18.30 4.63 12.36
CA GLU A 54 -19.22 5.54 13.07
C GLU A 54 -20.64 5.44 12.50
N ARG A 55 -20.81 5.37 11.17
CA ARG A 55 -22.14 5.16 10.53
C ARG A 55 -22.77 3.83 10.92
N HIS A 56 -21.97 2.80 11.19
CA HIS A 56 -22.43 1.54 11.75
C HIS A 56 -22.56 1.54 13.28
N LYS A 57 -22.44 2.70 13.93
CA LYS A 57 -22.48 2.85 15.39
C LYS A 57 -21.41 2.00 16.08
N ILE A 58 -20.25 1.85 15.45
CA ILE A 58 -19.06 1.20 16.00
C ILE A 58 -18.11 2.32 16.40
N ASN A 59 -18.22 2.75 17.66
CA ASN A 59 -17.43 3.85 18.17
C ASN A 59 -16.29 3.33 19.03
N LEU A 60 -15.07 3.79 18.75
CA LEU A 60 -13.94 3.59 19.64
C LEU A 60 -14.00 4.65 20.75
N SER A 61 -13.62 4.27 21.97
CA SER A 61 -13.44 5.25 23.04
C SER A 61 -12.28 6.20 22.71
N LYS A 62 -12.28 7.40 23.29
CA LYS A 62 -11.19 8.39 23.10
C LYS A 62 -9.80 7.80 23.38
N ALA A 63 -9.70 6.94 24.39
CA ALA A 63 -8.45 6.26 24.75
C ALA A 63 -8.02 5.24 23.68
N GLN A 64 -8.95 4.42 23.18
CA GLN A 64 -8.70 3.44 22.12
C GLN A 64 -8.25 4.15 20.83
N PHE A 65 -8.95 5.20 20.42
CA PHE A 65 -8.60 6.00 19.25
C PHE A 65 -7.22 6.66 19.41
N LYS A 66 -6.95 7.30 20.56
CA LYS A 66 -5.65 7.94 20.82
C LYS A 66 -4.49 6.94 20.73
N LYS A 67 -4.67 5.74 21.29
CA LYS A 67 -3.67 4.66 21.21
C LYS A 67 -3.40 4.26 19.76
N PHE A 68 -4.46 3.98 18.99
CA PHE A 68 -4.35 3.66 17.56
C PHE A 68 -3.63 4.77 16.79
N PHE A 69 -4.07 6.01 16.98
CA PHE A 69 -3.54 7.18 16.28
C PHE A 69 -2.05 7.40 16.54
N LEU A 70 -1.63 7.33 17.80
CA LEU A 70 -0.22 7.48 18.17
C LEU A 70 0.64 6.34 17.59
N CYS A 71 0.20 5.08 17.74
CA CYS A 71 0.94 3.94 17.18
C CYS A 71 1.08 4.06 15.66
N LEU A 72 0.02 4.41 14.93
CA LEU A 72 0.07 4.54 13.48
C LEU A 72 1.01 5.67 13.04
N ASN A 73 0.88 6.87 13.63
CA ASN A 73 1.70 8.01 13.22
C ASN A 73 3.18 7.83 13.59
N MET A 74 3.48 7.34 14.80
CA MET A 74 4.86 6.99 15.16
C MET A 74 5.41 5.90 14.24
N GLY A 75 4.59 4.89 13.93
CA GLY A 75 4.94 3.84 12.98
C GLY A 75 5.27 4.37 11.58
N ILE A 76 4.48 5.32 11.06
CA ILE A 76 4.75 6.00 9.77
C ILE A 76 6.06 6.78 9.81
N VAL A 77 6.31 7.57 10.86
CA VAL A 77 7.55 8.35 10.97
C VAL A 77 8.77 7.42 11.05
N LEU A 78 8.73 6.40 11.89
CA LEU A 78 9.85 5.47 12.09
C LEU A 78 10.10 4.58 10.88
N SER A 79 9.04 4.11 10.21
CA SER A 79 9.20 3.27 9.01
C SER A 79 9.81 4.01 7.81
N PHE A 80 9.98 5.34 7.87
CA PHE A 80 10.71 6.09 6.85
C PHE A 80 12.14 5.57 6.67
N PHE A 81 12.79 5.16 7.76
CA PHE A 81 14.15 4.64 7.71
C PHE A 81 14.28 3.36 6.88
N LEU A 82 13.20 2.62 6.64
CA LEU A 82 13.20 1.51 5.68
C LEU A 82 13.50 1.99 4.25
N SER A 83 13.07 3.21 3.90
CA SER A 83 13.32 3.82 2.59
C SER A 83 14.75 4.33 2.42
N THR A 84 15.57 4.30 3.48
CA THR A 84 16.98 4.71 3.44
C THR A 84 17.93 3.52 3.46
N LEU A 85 17.45 2.28 3.57
CA LEU A 85 18.33 1.10 3.77
C LEU A 85 19.17 0.74 2.54
N TRP A 86 18.79 1.22 1.35
CA TRP A 86 19.52 0.98 0.11
C TRP A 86 20.94 1.60 0.08
N VAL A 87 21.24 2.56 0.97
CA VAL A 87 22.61 3.11 1.14
C VAL A 87 23.42 2.39 2.21
N GLU A 88 22.91 1.26 2.70
CA GLU A 88 23.54 0.45 3.76
C GLU A 88 23.93 1.28 5.01
N PRO A 89 22.99 2.03 5.63
CA PRO A 89 23.27 2.85 6.81
C PRO A 89 23.61 1.97 8.04
N PRO A 90 24.05 2.57 9.17
CA PRO A 90 24.26 1.81 10.41
C PRO A 90 23.01 1.02 10.86
N LEU A 91 23.22 -0.10 11.57
CA LEU A 91 22.15 -1.01 12.04
C LEU A 91 21.03 -0.32 12.83
N PHE A 92 21.33 0.80 13.47
CA PHE A 92 20.34 1.62 14.18
C PHE A 92 19.14 2.01 13.28
N PHE A 93 19.38 2.33 12.00
CA PHE A 93 18.33 2.72 11.07
C PHE A 93 17.41 1.55 10.67
N TYR A 94 17.97 0.33 10.57
CA TYR A 94 17.20 -0.90 10.38
C TYR A 94 16.26 -1.15 11.56
N PHE A 95 16.77 -0.98 12.79
CA PHE A 95 15.98 -1.12 14.01
C PHE A 95 14.83 -0.10 14.07
N LEU A 96 15.10 1.18 13.80
CA LEU A 96 14.05 2.20 13.77
C LEU A 96 12.98 1.88 12.71
N GLY A 97 13.40 1.49 11.51
CA GLY A 97 12.50 1.07 10.43
C GLY A 97 11.62 -0.10 10.81
N GLY A 98 12.21 -1.15 11.40
CA GLY A 98 11.51 -2.33 11.89
C GLY A 98 10.53 -2.02 13.01
N MET A 99 10.92 -1.19 13.98
CA MET A 99 10.02 -0.70 15.03
C MET A 99 8.83 0.07 14.44
N GLY A 100 9.06 0.85 13.39
CA GLY A 100 8.00 1.53 12.65
C GLY A 100 6.97 0.57 12.06
N ALA A 101 7.43 -0.50 11.40
CA ALA A 101 6.56 -1.53 10.83
C ALA A 101 5.79 -2.31 11.93
N ILE A 102 6.44 -2.63 13.06
CA ILE A 102 5.79 -3.29 14.21
C ILE A 102 4.68 -2.41 14.78
N LEU A 103 4.91 -1.11 14.95
CA LEU A 103 3.89 -0.18 15.45
C LEU A 103 2.70 -0.05 14.50
N GLN A 104 2.93 -0.06 13.19
CA GLN A 104 1.85 -0.10 12.19
C GLN A 104 1.05 -1.40 12.26
N LEU A 105 1.74 -2.54 12.37
CA LEU A 105 1.11 -3.85 12.50
C LEU A 105 0.25 -3.92 13.77
N PHE A 106 0.79 -3.42 14.89
CA PHE A 106 0.05 -3.29 16.15
C PHE A 106 -1.17 -2.37 16.01
N ALA A 107 -1.03 -1.20 15.37
CA ALA A 107 -2.13 -0.27 15.19
C ALA A 107 -3.28 -0.90 14.39
N PHE A 108 -3.00 -1.49 13.22
CA PHE A 108 -4.03 -2.12 12.41
C PHE A 108 -4.58 -3.41 13.02
N GLY A 109 -3.73 -4.24 13.63
CA GLY A 109 -4.17 -5.43 14.37
C GLY A 109 -5.11 -5.07 15.52
N TYR A 110 -4.80 -4.00 16.25
CA TYR A 110 -5.64 -3.47 17.32
C TYR A 110 -7.00 -2.96 16.79
N LEU A 111 -7.00 -2.20 15.69
CA LEU A 111 -8.24 -1.72 15.06
C LEU A 111 -9.12 -2.88 14.57
N ILE A 112 -8.52 -3.89 13.92
CA ILE A 112 -9.23 -5.07 13.42
C ILE A 112 -9.86 -5.84 14.57
N LEU A 113 -9.14 -6.04 15.68
CA LEU A 113 -9.66 -6.74 16.85
C LEU A 113 -10.90 -6.05 17.43
N LEU A 114 -10.87 -4.72 17.53
CA LEU A 114 -12.00 -3.93 18.05
C LEU A 114 -13.21 -3.91 17.09
N ALA A 115 -12.96 -3.83 15.78
CA ALA A 115 -13.99 -3.58 14.79
C ALA A 115 -14.59 -4.85 14.14
N SER A 116 -13.78 -5.88 13.92
CA SER A 116 -14.18 -7.09 13.15
C SER A 116 -15.44 -7.79 13.68
N PRO A 117 -15.59 -8.05 15.00
CA PRO A 117 -16.79 -8.71 15.53
C PRO A 117 -18.07 -7.91 15.27
N GLN A 118 -17.97 -6.59 15.21
CA GLN A 118 -19.10 -5.68 15.10
C GLN A 118 -19.49 -5.38 13.65
N ILE A 119 -18.53 -5.41 12.71
CA ILE A 119 -18.79 -5.18 11.28
C ILE A 119 -19.48 -6.38 10.63
N SER A 120 -19.14 -7.60 11.06
CA SER A 120 -19.65 -8.85 10.45
C SER A 120 -21.18 -8.93 10.41
N THR A 121 -21.85 -8.25 11.35
CA THR A 121 -23.30 -8.28 11.56
C THR A 121 -24.05 -7.06 11.01
N LYS A 122 -23.37 -6.04 10.46
CA LYS A 122 -23.97 -4.72 10.22
C LYS A 122 -24.02 -4.28 8.75
N GLY A 123 -24.91 -4.86 7.95
CA GLY A 123 -25.45 -4.21 6.74
C GLY A 123 -24.53 -3.99 5.52
N LEU A 124 -23.26 -4.39 5.56
CA LEU A 124 -22.39 -4.35 4.38
C LEU A 124 -22.88 -5.33 3.30
N SER A 125 -22.88 -4.87 2.05
CA SER A 125 -23.15 -5.74 0.89
C SER A 125 -22.09 -6.83 0.77
N THR A 126 -22.40 -7.93 0.07
CA THR A 126 -21.42 -9.00 -0.18
C THR A 126 -20.15 -8.49 -0.86
N LEU A 127 -20.27 -7.51 -1.76
CA LEU A 127 -19.14 -6.91 -2.45
C LEU A 127 -18.29 -6.07 -1.50
N GLN A 128 -18.91 -5.18 -0.72
CA GLN A 128 -18.21 -4.34 0.26
C GLN A 128 -17.48 -5.19 1.29
N ARG A 129 -18.10 -6.29 1.77
CA ARG A 129 -17.44 -7.22 2.69
C ARG A 129 -16.22 -7.89 2.07
N LYS A 130 -16.28 -8.27 0.78
CA LYS A 130 -15.13 -8.81 0.06
C LYS A 130 -14.03 -7.76 -0.11
N LEU A 131 -14.37 -6.55 -0.55
CA LEU A 131 -13.41 -5.46 -0.72
C LEU A 131 -12.74 -5.09 0.61
N LEU A 132 -13.49 -5.01 1.72
CA LEU A 132 -12.94 -4.77 3.04
C LEU A 132 -11.94 -5.86 3.45
N LYS A 133 -12.28 -7.14 3.25
CA LYS A 133 -11.36 -8.26 3.50
C LYS A 133 -10.08 -8.14 2.67
N TRP A 134 -10.20 -7.88 1.37
CA TRP A 134 -9.05 -7.68 0.48
C TRP A 134 -8.18 -6.51 0.93
N SER A 135 -8.77 -5.35 1.21
CA SER A 135 -8.03 -4.17 1.69
C SER A 135 -7.26 -4.44 2.98
N VAL A 136 -7.87 -5.16 3.93
CA VAL A 136 -7.20 -5.54 5.18
C VAL A 136 -6.06 -6.53 4.93
N VAL A 137 -6.31 -7.60 4.17
CA VAL A 137 -5.28 -8.61 3.87
C VAL A 137 -4.08 -7.96 3.17
N LEU A 138 -4.32 -7.18 2.12
CA LEU A 138 -3.26 -6.53 1.35
C LEU A 138 -2.49 -5.49 2.18
N LEU A 139 -3.18 -4.74 3.05
CA LEU A 139 -2.52 -3.80 3.97
C LEU A 139 -1.61 -4.52 4.96
N ILE A 140 -2.06 -5.64 5.53
CA ILE A 140 -1.24 -6.44 6.44
C ILE A 140 -0.06 -7.07 5.69
N THR A 141 -0.28 -7.65 4.51
CA THR A 141 0.79 -8.16 3.65
C THR A 141 1.83 -7.08 3.35
N LYS A 142 1.39 -5.88 2.99
CA LYS A 142 2.27 -4.72 2.77
C LYS A 142 3.12 -4.43 4.01
N ILE A 143 2.54 -4.35 5.20
CA ILE A 143 3.28 -4.05 6.44
C ILE A 143 4.24 -5.20 6.81
N LEU A 144 3.85 -6.46 6.57
CA LEU A 144 4.73 -7.61 6.77
C LEU A 144 5.94 -7.59 5.84
N LEU A 145 5.75 -7.18 4.57
CA LEU A 145 6.87 -6.97 3.64
C LEU A 145 7.79 -5.83 4.11
N GLN A 146 7.23 -4.73 4.65
CA GLN A 146 8.05 -3.67 5.28
C GLN A 146 8.87 -4.20 6.46
N LEU A 147 8.24 -5.00 7.33
CA LEU A 147 8.92 -5.62 8.45
C LEU A 147 10.03 -6.59 7.98
N LEU A 148 9.77 -7.38 6.94
CA LEU A 148 10.76 -8.29 6.36
C LEU A 148 11.99 -7.50 5.88
N THR A 149 11.78 -6.38 5.19
CA THR A 149 12.89 -5.51 4.72
C THR A 149 13.65 -4.79 5.83
N SER A 150 13.19 -4.82 7.09
CA SER A 150 13.99 -4.33 8.22
C SER A 150 15.17 -5.24 8.56
N LEU A 151 15.18 -6.48 8.06
CA LEU A 151 16.32 -7.38 8.18
C LEU A 151 17.39 -7.02 7.13
N PRO A 152 18.66 -6.82 7.49
CA PRO A 152 19.71 -6.39 6.55
C PRO A 152 19.82 -7.23 5.28
N TYR A 153 19.67 -8.55 5.42
CA TYR A 153 19.66 -9.47 4.28
C TYR A 153 18.55 -9.14 3.27
N PHE A 154 17.30 -9.00 3.73
CA PHE A 154 16.17 -8.72 2.85
C PHE A 154 16.14 -7.29 2.33
N ALA A 155 16.68 -6.32 3.09
CA ALA A 155 16.91 -4.97 2.59
C ALA A 155 17.82 -4.98 1.35
N LYS A 156 18.94 -5.71 1.43
CA LYS A 156 19.87 -5.86 0.32
C LYS A 156 19.25 -6.57 -0.87
N VAL A 157 18.49 -7.64 -0.63
CA VAL A 157 17.73 -8.34 -1.69
C VAL A 157 16.77 -7.38 -2.38
N ALA A 158 15.97 -6.62 -1.64
CA ALA A 158 15.02 -5.66 -2.22
C ALA A 158 15.70 -4.52 -2.99
N ALA A 159 16.87 -4.06 -2.54
CA ALA A 159 17.66 -3.03 -3.21
C ALA A 159 18.34 -3.54 -4.50
N SER A 160 18.79 -4.79 -4.51
CA SER A 160 19.44 -5.41 -5.67
C SER A 160 18.45 -5.85 -6.75
N TYR A 161 17.26 -6.32 -6.38
CA TYR A 161 16.25 -6.82 -7.31
C TYR A 161 15.06 -5.87 -7.38
N LEU A 162 15.16 -4.87 -8.26
CA LEU A 162 14.19 -3.78 -8.41
C LEU A 162 12.75 -4.27 -8.63
N ASP A 163 12.54 -5.41 -9.28
CA ASP A 163 11.21 -6.00 -9.50
C ASP A 163 10.48 -6.31 -8.18
N LEU A 164 11.19 -6.62 -7.09
CA LEU A 164 10.57 -6.78 -5.75
C LEU A 164 10.06 -5.44 -5.21
N THR A 165 10.82 -4.37 -5.43
CA THR A 165 10.41 -3.01 -5.05
C THR A 165 9.23 -2.54 -5.91
N ILE A 166 9.24 -2.84 -7.22
CA ILE A 166 8.13 -2.55 -8.13
C ILE A 166 6.86 -3.31 -7.71
N GLY A 167 6.97 -4.60 -7.37
CA GLY A 167 5.87 -5.38 -6.81
C GLY A 167 5.31 -4.74 -5.54
N TYR A 168 6.16 -4.41 -4.58
CA TYR A 168 5.74 -3.72 -3.36
C TYR A 168 4.96 -2.40 -3.64
N LEU A 169 5.39 -1.62 -4.64
CA LEU A 169 4.68 -0.41 -5.05
C LEU A 169 3.34 -0.73 -5.72
N HIS A 170 3.27 -1.73 -6.60
CA HIS A 170 2.03 -2.21 -7.21
C HIS A 170 1.03 -2.71 -6.15
N LEU A 171 1.46 -3.57 -5.23
CA LEU A 171 0.68 -4.00 -4.07
C LEU A 171 0.11 -2.82 -3.30
N THR A 172 0.92 -1.78 -3.08
CA THR A 172 0.50 -0.59 -2.32
C THR A 172 -0.54 0.23 -3.09
N PHE A 173 -0.28 0.59 -4.35
CA PHE A 173 -1.16 1.49 -5.09
C PHE A 173 -2.39 0.77 -5.68
N LEU A 174 -2.19 -0.34 -6.37
CA LEU A 174 -3.26 -1.09 -7.04
C LEU A 174 -3.99 -2.02 -6.07
N GLY A 175 -3.27 -2.60 -5.12
CA GLY A 175 -3.85 -3.43 -4.07
C GLY A 175 -4.50 -2.59 -2.98
N VAL A 176 -3.70 -2.01 -2.09
CA VAL A 176 -4.21 -1.35 -0.88
C VAL A 176 -5.02 -0.10 -1.20
N VAL A 177 -4.45 0.84 -1.97
CA VAL A 177 -5.09 2.14 -2.18
C VAL A 177 -6.31 2.03 -3.07
N SER A 178 -6.19 1.41 -4.24
CA SER A 178 -7.30 1.34 -5.22
C SER A 178 -8.47 0.49 -4.72
N ILE A 179 -8.21 -0.68 -4.13
CA ILE A 179 -9.28 -1.52 -3.57
C ILE A 179 -9.93 -0.85 -2.34
N GLY A 180 -9.14 -0.15 -1.51
CA GLY A 180 -9.65 0.69 -0.43
C GLY A 180 -10.58 1.79 -0.94
N LEU A 181 -10.18 2.49 -2.01
CA LEU A 181 -11.02 3.50 -2.65
C LEU A 181 -12.29 2.89 -3.27
N PHE A 182 -12.20 1.74 -3.93
CA PHE A 182 -13.38 1.04 -4.45
C PHE A 182 -14.37 0.69 -3.35
N LEU A 183 -13.89 0.21 -2.19
CA LEU A 183 -14.75 -0.03 -1.04
C LEU A 183 -15.51 1.23 -0.63
N PHE A 184 -14.81 2.33 -0.39
CA PHE A 184 -15.44 3.54 0.15
C PHE A 184 -16.31 4.25 -0.88
N LEU A 185 -15.90 4.28 -2.15
CA LEU A 185 -16.71 4.88 -3.22
C LEU A 185 -18.03 4.14 -3.43
N ASP A 186 -18.02 2.79 -3.36
CA ASP A 186 -19.25 2.00 -3.40
C ASP A 186 -20.08 2.16 -2.12
N TYR A 187 -19.43 2.10 -0.94
CA TYR A 187 -20.11 2.25 0.34
C TYR A 187 -20.84 3.60 0.50
N PHE A 188 -20.21 4.69 0.06
CA PHE A 188 -20.81 6.03 0.11
C PHE A 188 -21.72 6.32 -1.10
N GLY A 189 -21.96 5.37 -2.00
CA GLY A 189 -22.83 5.53 -3.16
C GLY A 189 -22.30 6.51 -4.21
N LEU A 190 -21.01 6.79 -4.20
CA LEU A 190 -20.35 7.71 -5.15
C LEU A 190 -20.00 7.02 -6.47
N LEU A 191 -19.98 5.69 -6.49
CA LEU A 191 -19.59 4.92 -7.66
C LEU A 191 -20.34 3.59 -7.71
N LYS A 192 -20.94 3.26 -8.87
CA LYS A 192 -21.53 1.93 -9.09
C LYS A 192 -20.43 0.93 -9.45
N LEU A 193 -20.26 -0.11 -8.63
CA LEU A 193 -19.27 -1.16 -8.84
C LEU A 193 -19.94 -2.52 -9.06
N PRO A 194 -20.20 -2.94 -10.30
CA PRO A 194 -20.72 -4.27 -10.54
C PRO A 194 -19.65 -5.33 -10.21
N ARG A 195 -20.11 -6.45 -9.67
CA ARG A 195 -19.24 -7.55 -9.21
C ARG A 195 -18.31 -8.07 -10.31
N ASN A 196 -18.77 -8.11 -11.56
CA ASN A 196 -17.99 -8.62 -12.69
C ASN A 196 -16.80 -7.72 -13.01
N VAL A 197 -16.97 -6.40 -12.93
CA VAL A 197 -15.89 -5.43 -13.17
C VAL A 197 -14.83 -5.52 -12.08
N ILE A 198 -15.25 -5.63 -10.81
CA ILE A 198 -14.32 -5.84 -9.71
C ILE A 198 -13.63 -7.21 -9.81
N GLY A 199 -14.33 -8.25 -10.22
CA GLY A 199 -13.74 -9.57 -10.48
C GLY A 199 -12.62 -9.47 -11.52
N LEU A 200 -12.88 -8.80 -12.64
CA LEU A 200 -11.90 -8.59 -13.70
C LEU A 200 -10.67 -7.80 -13.22
N TYR A 201 -10.89 -6.72 -12.46
CA TYR A 201 -9.82 -5.94 -11.84
C TYR A 201 -8.96 -6.80 -10.93
N LEU A 202 -9.58 -7.57 -10.03
CA LEU A 202 -8.87 -8.43 -9.08
C LEU A 202 -8.09 -9.55 -9.77
N THR A 203 -8.65 -10.16 -10.82
CA THR A 203 -7.94 -11.17 -11.61
C THR A 203 -6.71 -10.57 -12.30
N GLY A 204 -6.87 -9.41 -12.95
CA GLY A 204 -5.75 -8.69 -13.57
C GLY A 204 -4.68 -8.32 -12.54
N PHE A 205 -5.09 -7.70 -11.43
CA PHE A 205 -4.20 -7.31 -10.33
C PHE A 205 -3.43 -8.51 -9.76
N VAL A 206 -4.12 -9.55 -9.29
CA VAL A 206 -3.47 -10.73 -8.69
C VAL A 206 -2.54 -11.42 -9.70
N GLY A 207 -2.95 -11.53 -10.97
CA GLY A 207 -2.11 -12.07 -12.04
C GLY A 207 -0.83 -11.25 -12.23
N THR A 208 -0.95 -9.94 -12.42
CA THR A 208 0.23 -9.07 -12.58
C THR A 208 1.11 -9.04 -11.34
N GLU A 209 0.53 -9.01 -10.15
CA GLU A 209 1.26 -8.95 -8.87
C GLU A 209 2.09 -10.21 -8.68
N THR A 210 1.49 -11.37 -8.97
CA THR A 210 2.17 -12.67 -8.91
C THR A 210 3.34 -12.72 -9.89
N LEU A 211 3.13 -12.27 -11.13
CA LEU A 211 4.18 -12.26 -12.16
C LEU A 211 5.33 -11.30 -11.82
N ILE A 212 5.05 -10.13 -11.27
CA ILE A 212 6.09 -9.15 -10.89
C ILE A 212 6.92 -9.69 -9.72
N PHE A 213 6.28 -10.19 -8.66
CA PHE A 213 7.01 -10.81 -7.54
C PHE A 213 7.78 -12.06 -7.98
N TYR A 214 7.19 -12.90 -8.84
CA TYR A 214 7.87 -14.05 -9.40
C TYR A 214 9.14 -13.64 -10.14
N LYS A 215 9.10 -12.59 -10.97
CA LYS A 215 10.30 -12.09 -11.66
C LYS A 215 11.39 -11.64 -10.69
N GLY A 216 11.02 -10.93 -9.63
CA GLY A 216 11.96 -10.54 -8.58
C GLY A 216 12.57 -11.74 -7.84
N VAL A 217 11.76 -12.73 -7.49
CA VAL A 217 12.23 -13.97 -6.83
C VAL A 217 13.06 -14.83 -7.77
N ALA A 218 12.67 -14.94 -9.04
CA ALA A 218 13.39 -15.71 -10.04
C ALA A 218 14.78 -15.12 -10.27
N ALA A 219 14.89 -13.79 -10.36
CA ALA A 219 16.18 -13.11 -10.40
C ALA A 219 17.02 -13.37 -9.13
N TRP A 220 16.40 -13.33 -7.95
CA TRP A 220 17.07 -13.57 -6.68
C TRP A 220 17.58 -15.01 -6.51
N GLN A 221 16.78 -16.00 -6.91
CA GLN A 221 17.06 -17.42 -6.73
C GLN A 221 17.65 -18.08 -7.98
N SER A 222 17.91 -17.30 -9.04
CA SER A 222 18.35 -17.79 -10.35
C SER A 222 17.41 -18.85 -10.95
N TRP A 223 16.11 -18.67 -10.77
CA TRP A 223 15.10 -19.54 -11.40
C TRP A 223 14.93 -19.18 -12.88
N PRO A 224 14.61 -20.16 -13.74
CA PRO A 224 14.30 -19.90 -15.14
C PRO A 224 12.98 -19.13 -15.26
N PHE A 225 12.86 -18.34 -16.33
CA PHE A 225 11.58 -17.79 -16.77
C PHE A 225 10.85 -18.81 -17.65
N PHE A 226 9.52 -18.77 -17.63
CA PHE A 226 8.70 -19.54 -18.56
C PHE A 226 8.45 -18.75 -19.85
N ASP A 227 8.27 -19.46 -20.96
CA ASP A 227 7.94 -18.87 -22.25
C ASP A 227 6.56 -18.20 -22.20
N GLY A 228 6.44 -16.98 -22.71
CA GLY A 228 5.18 -16.22 -22.67
C GLY A 228 5.00 -15.34 -21.42
N TYR A 229 6.04 -15.16 -20.59
CA TYR A 229 5.96 -14.35 -19.37
C TYR A 229 5.45 -12.92 -19.63
N TYR A 230 6.01 -12.23 -20.62
CA TYR A 230 5.67 -10.84 -20.92
C TYR A 230 4.26 -10.70 -21.50
N GLU A 231 3.83 -11.68 -22.28
CA GLU A 231 2.49 -11.80 -22.85
C GLU A 231 1.46 -11.99 -21.73
N ALA A 232 1.74 -12.90 -20.78
CA ALA A 232 0.89 -13.09 -19.60
C ALA A 232 0.80 -11.80 -18.76
N LEU A 233 1.92 -11.10 -18.56
CA LEU A 233 1.95 -9.83 -17.85
C LEU A 233 1.13 -8.76 -18.58
N ALA A 234 1.29 -8.64 -19.90
CA ALA A 234 0.54 -7.69 -20.74
C ALA A 234 -0.97 -7.98 -20.73
N ILE A 235 -1.36 -9.25 -20.82
CA ILE A 235 -2.77 -9.67 -20.71
C ILE A 235 -3.32 -9.27 -19.34
N GLY A 236 -2.62 -9.59 -18.26
CA GLY A 236 -3.02 -9.20 -16.90
C GLY A 236 -3.21 -7.70 -16.74
N SER A 237 -2.27 -6.89 -17.27
CA SER A 237 -2.38 -5.44 -17.28
C SER A 237 -3.57 -4.94 -18.10
N LEU A 238 -3.83 -5.56 -19.26
CA LEU A 238 -4.97 -5.21 -20.10
C LEU A 238 -6.32 -5.49 -19.39
N LEU A 239 -6.43 -6.58 -18.62
CA LEU A 239 -7.62 -6.87 -17.82
C LEU A 239 -7.91 -5.74 -16.81
N ILE A 240 -6.87 -5.19 -16.17
CA ILE A 240 -7.01 -4.03 -15.28
C ILE A 240 -7.57 -2.84 -16.05
N VAL A 241 -6.98 -2.48 -17.20
CA VAL A 241 -7.43 -1.34 -18.01
C VAL A 241 -8.88 -1.53 -18.49
N ILE A 242 -9.22 -2.71 -19.03
CA ILE A 242 -10.57 -3.03 -19.48
C ILE A 242 -11.57 -2.90 -18.33
N SER A 243 -11.23 -3.37 -17.14
CA SER A 243 -12.10 -3.23 -15.96
C SER A 243 -12.38 -1.77 -15.62
N LEU A 244 -11.37 -0.91 -15.68
CA LEU A 244 -11.51 0.52 -15.39
C LEU A 244 -12.32 1.26 -16.46
N LEU A 245 -12.14 0.92 -17.73
CA LEU A 245 -12.94 1.47 -18.83
C LEU A 245 -14.41 1.03 -18.75
N ALA A 246 -14.68 -0.24 -18.45
CA ALA A 246 -16.02 -0.74 -18.23
C ALA A 246 -16.70 -0.02 -17.05
N LYS A 247 -15.98 0.17 -15.94
CA LYS A 247 -16.44 0.95 -14.79
C LYS A 247 -16.80 2.38 -15.18
N LEU A 248 -15.92 3.06 -15.94
CA LEU A 248 -16.12 4.44 -16.38
C LEU A 248 -17.37 4.55 -17.27
N ALA A 249 -17.49 3.70 -18.28
CA ALA A 249 -18.63 3.68 -19.19
C ALA A 249 -19.97 3.49 -18.45
N LEU A 250 -20.01 2.63 -17.43
CA LEU A 250 -21.20 2.40 -16.62
C LEU A 250 -21.61 3.59 -15.75
N ASN A 251 -20.65 4.42 -15.32
CA ASN A 251 -20.93 5.57 -14.46
C ASN A 251 -21.15 6.87 -15.27
N LEU A 252 -20.77 6.90 -16.55
CA LEU A 252 -21.09 7.99 -17.49
C LEU A 252 -22.49 7.87 -18.10
N LYS A 253 -23.02 6.64 -18.22
CA LYS A 253 -24.42 6.39 -18.56
C LYS A 253 -25.31 6.78 -17.36
N LYS A 254 -25.53 8.09 -17.20
CA LYS A 254 -26.60 8.64 -16.38
C LYS A 254 -27.93 8.52 -17.12
#